data_AF-G4VS89-F1
#
_entry.id   AF-G4VS89-F1
#
_cell.length_a   1.000
_cell.length_b   1.000
_cell.length_c   1.000
_cell.angle_alpha   90.00
_cell.angle_beta   90.00
_cell.angle_gamma   90.00
#
_symmetry.space_group_name_H-M   'P 1'
#
loop_
_entity.id
_entity.type
_entity.pdbx_description
1 polymer ?
#
loop_
_entity_poly.entity_id
_entity_poly.type
_entity_poly.pdbx_seq_one_letter_code
_entity_poly.pdbx_strand_id
1 'polypeptide(L)'
;MNTTVEYPSKLFDETDGEEDSDIETSNIDANERNNMRKLKKKEIACPLILTRDHEHLINIYGVDSQMNFGLQVIGAGLMRSGTTSLKFALEYLYKKQCYHMRELVLNIREPHIKLWLWAIEQDREKKEIPREFWSHIYNGFVAAVDYPTAGFYEHLSKIYPHAKIILTIRDPDDWVKSCRATTLSETLYRKPSLGDRIMNRLVGLQSLHKLHYRMFQQTLGRCFYKATDEQLKNVYTDWNEEVIKSIPSDRLLVFDSSQGWKPLCEFLGFPIPPSDIPYPHLNERSTMIQSINKLQRPGRWINRFLCICRYLLIPMFTGIICMRYGEVIYEMVLPMIPLHRPHFSQKVDH
;
A
#
# COMPACT_ATOMS: atom_id res chain seq x y z
N MET A 1 14.88 32.80 -7.95
CA MET A 1 15.80 31.64 -8.08
C MET A 1 14.92 30.39 -8.15
N ASN A 2 14.75 29.81 -9.33
CA ASN A 2 14.03 28.54 -9.49
C ASN A 2 14.90 27.42 -8.90
N THR A 3 14.59 26.97 -7.69
CA THR A 3 15.20 25.78 -7.09
C THR A 3 14.56 24.55 -7.72
N THR A 4 15.12 24.09 -8.84
CA THR A 4 14.85 22.77 -9.41
C THR A 4 15.36 21.74 -8.40
N VAL A 5 14.45 21.04 -7.73
CA VAL A 5 14.82 19.94 -6.83
C VAL A 5 15.29 18.78 -7.71
N GLU A 6 16.60 18.57 -7.80
CA GLU A 6 17.18 17.38 -8.44
C GLU A 6 16.84 16.14 -7.62
N TYR A 7 16.09 15.22 -8.21
CA TYR A 7 15.74 13.95 -7.60
C TYR A 7 16.90 12.95 -7.73
N PRO A 8 17.28 12.23 -6.66
CA PRO A 8 18.33 11.22 -6.74
C PRO A 8 17.86 10.05 -7.64
N SER A 9 18.51 9.90 -8.80
CA SER A 9 18.20 8.88 -9.81
C SER A 9 18.52 7.44 -9.37
N LYS A 10 19.18 7.23 -8.22
CA LYS A 10 19.75 5.93 -7.81
C LYS A 10 18.89 5.09 -6.85
N LEU A 11 17.58 5.34 -6.70
CA LEU A 11 16.80 4.69 -5.64
C LEU A 11 16.25 3.28 -5.96
N PHE A 12 16.38 2.77 -7.19
CA PHE A 12 15.89 1.44 -7.55
C PHE A 12 16.82 0.77 -8.57
N ASP A 13 17.49 -0.30 -8.14
CA ASP A 13 18.00 -1.33 -9.06
C ASP A 13 16.83 -1.87 -9.88
N GLU A 14 17.05 -2.00 -11.18
CA GLU A 14 16.11 -2.37 -12.24
C GLU A 14 15.60 -3.82 -12.16
N THR A 15 15.67 -4.49 -11.01
CA THR A 15 15.39 -5.94 -10.90
C THR A 15 13.90 -6.33 -10.95
N ASP A 16 12.98 -5.42 -11.31
CA ASP A 16 11.60 -5.77 -11.65
C ASP A 16 11.30 -5.53 -13.16
N GLY A 17 12.32 -5.24 -13.97
CA GLY A 17 12.26 -5.26 -15.43
C GLY A 17 12.66 -6.63 -15.98
N GLU A 18 11.87 -7.67 -15.71
CA GLU A 18 12.03 -8.94 -16.41
C GLU A 18 11.45 -8.79 -17.82
N GLU A 19 12.30 -9.10 -18.79
CA GLU A 19 12.20 -8.89 -20.24
C GLU A 19 11.05 -9.68 -20.87
N ASP A 20 10.13 -8.98 -21.55
CA ASP A 20 9.42 -9.53 -22.71
C ASP A 20 10.24 -9.12 -23.96
N SER A 21 11.28 -9.88 -24.26
CA SER A 21 11.89 -9.85 -25.59
C SER A 21 12.12 -11.27 -26.07
N ASP A 22 11.61 -11.55 -27.26
CA ASP A 22 11.60 -12.85 -27.92
C ASP A 22 13.03 -13.37 -28.13
N ILE A 23 13.56 -14.13 -27.16
CA ILE A 23 14.82 -14.86 -27.32
C ILE A 23 14.50 -16.33 -27.61
N GLU A 24 14.86 -16.72 -28.83
CA GLU A 24 14.83 -18.06 -29.38
C GLU A 24 15.26 -19.11 -28.36
N THR A 25 14.37 -20.05 -28.10
CA THR A 25 14.57 -21.13 -27.15
C THR A 25 15.57 -22.16 -27.68
N SER A 26 16.86 -21.98 -27.43
CA SER A 26 17.85 -23.05 -27.56
C SER A 26 18.73 -23.08 -26.31
N ASN A 27 18.83 -24.25 -25.68
CA ASN A 27 19.67 -24.58 -24.50
C ASN A 27 19.17 -24.30 -23.08
N ILE A 28 17.87 -24.41 -22.79
CA ILE A 28 17.39 -24.59 -21.40
C ILE A 28 17.09 -26.08 -21.17
N ASP A 29 17.79 -26.66 -20.19
CA ASP A 29 17.63 -28.03 -19.71
C ASP A 29 16.15 -28.34 -19.38
N ALA A 30 15.68 -29.52 -19.77
CA ALA A 30 14.32 -29.98 -19.56
C ALA A 30 13.89 -29.92 -18.09
N ASN A 31 14.84 -30.03 -17.14
CA ASN A 31 14.55 -30.00 -15.72
C ASN A 31 14.15 -28.60 -15.21
N GLU A 32 14.81 -27.54 -15.72
CA GLU A 32 14.44 -26.16 -15.41
C GLU A 32 13.09 -25.76 -16.03
N ARG A 33 12.81 -26.22 -17.25
CA ARG A 33 11.47 -26.06 -17.86
C ARG A 33 10.38 -26.66 -16.99
N ASN A 34 10.65 -27.81 -16.36
CA ASN A 34 9.66 -28.46 -15.50
C ASN A 34 9.46 -27.71 -14.18
N ASN A 35 10.53 -27.14 -13.60
CA ASN A 35 10.43 -26.27 -12.42
C ASN A 35 9.71 -24.95 -12.72
N MET A 36 10.00 -24.31 -13.86
CA MET A 36 9.29 -23.11 -14.32
C MET A 36 7.81 -23.39 -14.62
N ARG A 37 7.49 -24.55 -15.23
CA ARG A 37 6.09 -24.98 -15.40
C ARG A 37 5.40 -25.27 -14.07
N LYS A 38 6.11 -25.83 -13.08
CA LYS A 38 5.58 -26.02 -11.72
C LYS A 38 5.34 -24.68 -11.01
N LEU A 39 6.21 -23.68 -11.20
CA LEU A 39 5.98 -22.34 -10.64
C LEU A 39 4.83 -21.61 -11.33
N LYS A 40 4.73 -21.65 -12.66
CA LYS A 40 3.62 -21.01 -13.41
C LYS A 40 2.25 -21.67 -13.16
N LYS A 41 2.20 -22.90 -12.64
CA LYS A 41 0.94 -23.61 -12.32
C LYS A 41 0.45 -23.44 -10.88
N LYS A 42 1.13 -22.67 -10.02
CA LYS A 42 0.48 -22.16 -8.82
C LYS A 42 -0.42 -20.99 -9.24
N GLU A 43 -1.59 -21.30 -9.78
CA GLU A 43 -2.72 -20.37 -9.68
C GLU A 43 -2.81 -19.98 -8.20
N ILE A 44 -2.53 -18.72 -7.88
CA ILE A 44 -2.69 -18.19 -6.54
C ILE A 44 -4.20 -18.14 -6.32
N ALA A 45 -4.76 -19.27 -5.88
CA ALA A 45 -6.15 -19.39 -5.54
C ALA A 45 -6.56 -18.23 -4.63
N CYS A 46 -7.76 -17.70 -4.84
CA CYS A 46 -8.32 -16.67 -3.98
C CYS A 46 -8.09 -17.08 -2.51
N PRO A 47 -7.47 -16.24 -1.67
CA PRO A 47 -7.18 -16.62 -0.28
C PRO A 47 -8.43 -17.00 0.51
N LEU A 48 -9.62 -16.60 0.02
CA LEU A 48 -10.92 -17.12 0.41
C LEU A 48 -11.18 -18.51 -0.21
N ILE A 49 -10.38 -19.53 0.13
CA ILE A 49 -10.89 -20.89 0.00
C ILE A 49 -11.81 -21.15 1.20
N LEU A 50 -13.08 -20.79 0.97
CA LEU A 50 -14.30 -21.39 1.52
C LEU A 50 -14.43 -21.47 3.05
N THR A 51 -14.88 -20.41 3.71
CA THR A 51 -15.84 -20.62 4.79
C THR A 51 -17.18 -20.91 4.13
N ARG A 52 -17.68 -22.15 4.27
CA ARG A 52 -19.00 -22.62 3.79
C ARG A 52 -20.19 -21.89 4.42
N ASP A 53 -19.97 -20.76 5.11
CA ASP A 53 -20.97 -20.14 5.95
C ASP A 53 -21.92 -19.22 5.18
N HIS A 54 -21.67 -18.89 3.91
CA HIS A 54 -22.62 -18.07 3.15
C HIS A 54 -23.96 -18.78 2.93
N GLU A 55 -23.98 -20.06 2.55
CA GLU A 55 -25.24 -20.83 2.47
C GLU A 55 -25.85 -21.05 3.86
N HIS A 56 -25.01 -21.28 4.88
CA HIS A 56 -25.50 -21.52 6.24
C HIS A 56 -26.18 -20.26 6.83
N LEU A 57 -25.69 -19.06 6.48
CA LEU A 57 -26.31 -17.79 6.88
C LEU A 57 -27.62 -17.52 6.13
N ILE A 58 -27.72 -17.89 4.85
CA ILE A 58 -28.96 -17.78 4.08
C ILE A 58 -30.05 -18.70 4.68
N ASN A 59 -29.69 -19.95 5.01
CA ASN A 59 -30.63 -20.93 5.55
C ASN A 59 -31.05 -20.65 7.01
N ILE A 60 -30.16 -20.19 7.89
CA ILE A 60 -30.53 -19.90 9.29
C ILE A 60 -31.48 -18.69 9.36
N TYR A 61 -31.23 -17.65 8.58
CA TYR A 61 -31.88 -16.36 8.79
C TYR A 61 -33.03 -16.07 7.81
N GLY A 62 -33.38 -17.01 6.91
CA GLY A 62 -34.52 -16.86 6.00
C GLY A 62 -34.47 -15.54 5.22
N VAL A 63 -33.26 -15.12 4.85
CA VAL A 63 -33.00 -13.75 4.44
C VAL A 63 -33.37 -13.62 2.97
N ASP A 64 -34.41 -12.84 2.72
CA ASP A 64 -34.80 -12.41 1.39
C ASP A 64 -33.55 -11.91 0.63
N SER A 65 -33.29 -12.53 -0.53
CA SER A 65 -32.24 -12.14 -1.47
C SER A 65 -32.27 -10.65 -1.87
N GLN A 66 -33.38 -9.95 -1.62
CA GLN A 66 -33.53 -8.51 -1.84
C GLN A 66 -33.12 -7.61 -0.67
N MET A 67 -32.85 -8.16 0.53
CA MET A 67 -32.25 -7.34 1.58
C MET A 67 -30.83 -6.94 1.16
N ASN A 68 -30.69 -5.65 0.92
CA ASN A 68 -29.60 -4.99 0.21
C ASN A 68 -28.30 -4.96 1.05
N PHE A 69 -27.70 -6.11 1.33
CA PHE A 69 -26.47 -6.26 2.14
C PHE A 69 -25.20 -5.71 1.45
N GLY A 70 -25.33 -5.12 0.27
CA GLY A 70 -24.22 -4.51 -0.46
C GLY A 70 -23.93 -3.07 -0.07
N LEU A 71 -22.82 -2.56 -0.58
CA LEU A 71 -22.47 -1.15 -0.50
C LEU A 71 -23.60 -0.29 -1.08
N GLN A 72 -23.97 0.77 -0.36
CA GLN A 72 -24.90 1.80 -0.80
C GLN A 72 -24.17 2.97 -1.46
N VAL A 73 -22.90 3.20 -1.07
CA VAL A 73 -22.06 4.27 -1.61
C VAL A 73 -20.67 3.75 -1.92
N ILE A 74 -20.16 4.07 -3.11
CA ILE A 74 -18.79 3.79 -3.54
C ILE A 74 -18.09 5.13 -3.84
N GLY A 75 -16.93 5.35 -3.26
CA GLY A 75 -16.10 6.52 -3.51
C GLY A 75 -15.10 6.25 -4.63
N ALA A 76 -15.15 7.07 -5.68
CA ALA A 76 -14.21 7.04 -6.80
C ALA A 76 -13.08 8.09 -6.68
N GLY A 77 -13.15 8.97 -5.68
CA GLY A 77 -12.12 9.99 -5.46
C GLY A 77 -10.81 9.43 -4.93
N LEU A 78 -9.71 9.93 -5.49
CA LEU A 78 -8.36 9.57 -5.07
C LEU A 78 -8.00 10.19 -3.71
N MET A 79 -6.92 9.71 -3.10
CA MET A 79 -6.37 10.23 -1.85
C MET A 79 -6.25 11.75 -1.89
N ARG A 80 -6.39 12.42 -0.73
CA ARG A 80 -6.19 13.88 -0.57
C ARG A 80 -7.23 14.80 -1.24
N SER A 81 -8.32 14.25 -1.77
CA SER A 81 -9.47 14.99 -2.32
C SER A 81 -10.64 15.21 -1.35
N GLY A 82 -10.49 14.84 -0.07
CA GLY A 82 -11.57 14.93 0.94
C GLY A 82 -12.23 13.60 1.31
N THR A 83 -11.66 12.47 0.87
CA THR A 83 -12.16 11.12 1.15
C THR A 83 -12.36 10.79 2.63
N THR A 84 -11.49 11.30 3.51
CA THR A 84 -11.65 11.11 4.97
C THR A 84 -12.85 11.89 5.51
N SER A 85 -13.04 13.14 5.09
CA SER A 85 -14.24 13.91 5.44
C SER A 85 -15.50 13.20 4.99
N LEU A 86 -15.51 12.70 3.74
CA LEU A 86 -16.63 11.95 3.18
C LEU A 86 -16.91 10.67 4.00
N LYS A 87 -15.88 9.91 4.40
CA LYS A 87 -16.05 8.73 5.27
C LYS A 87 -16.86 9.06 6.52
N PHE A 88 -16.45 10.08 7.26
CA PHE A 88 -17.14 10.43 8.51
C PHE A 88 -18.53 11.02 8.26
N ALA A 89 -18.73 11.73 7.15
CA ALA A 89 -20.05 12.21 6.74
C ALA A 89 -21.01 11.04 6.44
N LEU A 90 -20.55 10.03 5.70
CA LEU A 90 -21.32 8.83 5.40
C LEU A 90 -21.61 8.00 6.66
N GLU A 91 -20.64 7.86 7.57
CA GLU A 91 -20.86 7.19 8.86
C GLU A 91 -21.89 7.94 9.72
N TYR A 92 -21.88 9.27 9.68
CA TYR A 92 -22.89 10.08 10.36
C TYR A 92 -24.29 9.86 9.76
N LEU A 93 -24.43 9.83 8.42
CA LEU A 93 -25.73 9.70 7.75
C LEU A 93 -26.30 8.28 7.88
N TYR A 94 -25.49 7.25 7.60
CA TYR A 94 -25.94 5.86 7.60
C TYR A 94 -25.86 5.17 8.96
N LYS A 95 -25.21 5.78 9.97
CA LYS A 95 -24.95 5.18 11.29
C LYS A 95 -24.28 3.79 11.20
N LYS A 96 -23.48 3.58 10.16
CA LYS A 96 -22.76 2.34 9.86
C LYS A 96 -21.37 2.67 9.32
N GLN A 97 -20.43 1.74 9.47
CA GLN A 97 -19.03 1.95 9.10
C GLN A 97 -18.85 2.17 7.59
N CYS A 98 -17.89 3.03 7.26
CA CYS A 98 -17.43 3.27 5.90
C CYS A 98 -16.00 2.74 5.73
N TYR A 99 -15.79 1.82 4.79
CA TYR A 99 -14.48 1.30 4.44
C TYR A 99 -13.60 2.43 3.88
N HIS A 100 -12.35 2.49 4.30
CA HIS A 100 -11.36 3.50 3.88
C HIS A 100 -9.96 2.99 4.21
N MET A 101 -8.92 3.47 3.51
CA MET A 101 -7.52 3.20 3.86
C MET A 101 -7.19 3.38 5.36
N ARG A 102 -7.87 4.29 6.08
CA ARG A 102 -7.71 4.45 7.53
C ARG A 102 -8.19 3.25 8.31
N GLU A 103 -9.35 2.70 7.94
CA GLU A 103 -9.90 1.49 8.55
C GLU A 103 -8.96 0.30 8.29
N LEU A 104 -8.47 0.18 7.06
CA LEU A 104 -7.49 -0.81 6.66
C LEU A 104 -6.19 -0.68 7.48
N VAL A 105 -5.63 0.51 7.66
CA VAL A 105 -4.34 0.66 8.36
C VAL A 105 -4.48 0.55 9.88
N LEU A 106 -5.53 1.12 10.47
CA LEU A 106 -5.64 1.24 11.92
C LEU A 106 -6.24 -0.01 12.56
N ASN A 107 -7.23 -0.62 11.92
CA ASN A 107 -8.08 -1.64 12.51
C ASN A 107 -7.89 -3.01 11.85
N ILE A 108 -8.02 -3.10 10.52
CA ILE A 108 -8.09 -4.39 9.82
C ILE A 108 -6.71 -4.99 9.53
N ARG A 109 -5.78 -4.18 9.01
CA ARG A 109 -4.36 -4.47 8.80
C ARG A 109 -4.09 -5.59 7.79
N GLU A 110 -3.06 -6.40 8.03
CA GLU A 110 -2.50 -7.36 7.08
C GLU A 110 -3.52 -8.26 6.36
N PRO A 111 -4.57 -8.82 7.00
CA PRO A 111 -5.54 -9.66 6.32
C PRO A 111 -6.11 -9.02 5.06
N HIS A 112 -6.64 -7.80 5.15
CA HIS A 112 -7.17 -7.12 3.97
C HIS A 112 -6.06 -6.58 3.07
N ILE A 113 -4.87 -6.22 3.60
CA ILE A 113 -3.74 -5.81 2.77
C ILE A 113 -3.38 -6.91 1.75
N LYS A 114 -3.34 -8.18 2.19
CA LYS A 114 -3.06 -9.30 1.30
C LYS A 114 -4.18 -9.54 0.29
N LEU A 115 -5.44 -9.43 0.71
CA LEU A 115 -6.59 -9.55 -0.21
C LEU A 115 -6.54 -8.48 -1.29
N TRP A 116 -6.27 -7.22 -0.91
CA TRP A 116 -6.15 -6.11 -1.86
C TRP A 116 -4.96 -6.26 -2.82
N LEU A 117 -3.81 -6.75 -2.33
CA LEU A 117 -2.69 -7.09 -3.20
C LEU A 117 -3.05 -8.17 -4.23
N TRP A 118 -3.81 -9.18 -3.82
CA TRP A 118 -4.30 -10.22 -4.72
C TRP A 118 -5.26 -9.65 -5.77
N ALA A 119 -6.23 -8.82 -5.35
CA ALA A 119 -7.18 -8.18 -6.27
C ALA A 119 -6.50 -7.27 -7.29
N ILE A 120 -5.51 -6.46 -6.88
CA ILE A 120 -4.76 -5.60 -7.81
C ILE A 120 -3.98 -6.45 -8.82
N GLU A 121 -3.45 -7.61 -8.44
CA GLU A 121 -2.79 -8.50 -9.40
C GLU A 121 -3.80 -9.15 -10.35
N GLN A 122 -4.98 -9.57 -9.88
CA GLN A 122 -6.03 -10.09 -10.76
C GLN A 122 -6.47 -9.04 -11.79
N ASP A 123 -6.69 -7.80 -11.35
CA ASP A 123 -7.04 -6.68 -12.22
C ASP A 123 -5.96 -6.39 -13.27
N ARG A 124 -4.69 -6.37 -12.85
CA ARG A 124 -3.54 -6.22 -13.77
C ARG A 124 -3.49 -7.33 -14.82
N GLU A 125 -3.82 -8.56 -14.44
CA GLU A 125 -3.88 -9.71 -15.34
C GLU A 125 -5.22 -9.80 -16.12
N LYS A 126 -6.12 -8.81 -15.94
CA LYS A 126 -7.47 -8.77 -16.52
C LYS A 126 -8.32 -10.01 -16.19
N LYS A 127 -8.09 -10.58 -15.01
CA LYS A 127 -8.84 -11.71 -14.48
C LYS A 127 -10.06 -11.22 -13.70
N GLU A 128 -11.12 -12.00 -13.76
CA GLU A 128 -12.33 -11.73 -12.99
C GLU A 128 -12.08 -11.92 -11.48
N ILE A 129 -12.53 -10.96 -10.69
CA ILE A 129 -12.50 -11.04 -9.22
C ILE A 129 -13.90 -11.49 -8.76
N PRO A 130 -14.03 -12.64 -8.07
CA PRO A 130 -15.34 -13.18 -7.70
C PRO A 130 -16.17 -12.24 -6.83
N ARG A 131 -17.50 -12.27 -6.96
CA ARG A 131 -18.42 -11.44 -6.17
C ARG A 131 -18.32 -11.70 -4.65
N GLU A 132 -17.97 -12.93 -4.28
CA GLU A 132 -17.78 -13.37 -2.90
C GLU A 132 -16.59 -12.66 -2.25
N PHE A 133 -15.54 -12.36 -3.02
CA PHE A 133 -14.39 -11.60 -2.54
C PHE A 133 -14.80 -10.19 -2.08
N TRP A 134 -15.60 -9.50 -2.90
CA TRP A 134 -16.10 -8.16 -2.58
C TRP A 134 -17.07 -8.18 -1.39
N SER A 135 -17.96 -9.16 -1.37
CA SER A 135 -18.89 -9.38 -0.25
C SER A 135 -18.13 -9.60 1.07
N HIS A 136 -17.00 -10.30 1.03
CA HIS A 136 -16.16 -10.50 2.20
C HIS A 136 -15.43 -9.22 2.64
N ILE A 137 -14.76 -8.52 1.73
CA ILE A 137 -14.02 -7.30 2.07
C ILE A 137 -14.95 -6.23 2.66
N TYR A 138 -16.16 -6.11 2.12
CA TYR A 138 -17.12 -5.09 2.49
C TYR A 138 -18.21 -5.57 3.46
N ASN A 139 -18.08 -6.79 4.01
CA ASN A 139 -19.02 -7.28 5.01
C ASN A 139 -19.09 -6.32 6.20
N GLY A 140 -20.30 -5.86 6.54
CA GLY A 140 -20.54 -4.89 7.62
C GLY A 140 -20.33 -3.41 7.25
N PHE A 141 -19.85 -3.11 6.04
CA PHE A 141 -19.67 -1.73 5.57
C PHE A 141 -20.85 -1.28 4.71
N VAL A 142 -21.36 -0.08 4.95
CA VAL A 142 -22.44 0.52 4.13
C VAL A 142 -21.88 1.29 2.94
N ALA A 143 -20.65 1.75 3.06
CA ALA A 143 -19.97 2.55 2.06
C ALA A 143 -18.48 2.19 2.02
N ALA A 144 -17.84 2.43 0.89
CA ALA A 144 -16.40 2.25 0.74
C ALA A 144 -15.83 3.39 -0.10
N VAL A 145 -14.89 4.16 0.46
CA VAL A 145 -14.29 5.34 -0.17
C VAL A 145 -12.77 5.33 0.02
N ASP A 146 -12.05 6.17 -0.72
CA ASP A 146 -10.58 6.20 -0.71
C ASP A 146 -9.94 4.92 -1.29
N TYR A 147 -8.63 4.79 -1.16
CA TYR A 147 -7.93 3.57 -1.49
C TYR A 147 -8.26 2.42 -0.52
N PRO A 148 -8.17 1.17 -0.98
CA PRO A 148 -7.92 0.75 -2.37
C PRO A 148 -9.16 0.82 -3.27
N THR A 149 -10.36 0.97 -2.67
CA THR A 149 -11.67 0.95 -3.34
C THR A 149 -11.77 1.84 -4.56
N ALA A 150 -11.26 3.07 -4.51
CA ALA A 150 -11.31 4.02 -5.62
C ALA A 150 -10.72 3.44 -6.92
N GLY A 151 -9.65 2.64 -6.84
CA GLY A 151 -9.04 1.98 -8.01
C GLY A 151 -9.96 0.96 -8.70
N PHE A 152 -11.03 0.53 -8.04
CA PHE A 152 -11.98 -0.48 -8.51
C PHE A 152 -13.40 0.08 -8.70
N TYR A 153 -13.58 1.40 -8.71
CA TYR A 153 -14.91 2.03 -8.70
C TYR A 153 -15.81 1.53 -9.84
N GLU A 154 -15.28 1.37 -11.06
CA GLU A 154 -16.04 0.95 -12.23
C GLU A 154 -16.45 -0.52 -12.15
N HIS A 155 -15.57 -1.38 -11.64
CA HIS A 155 -15.90 -2.79 -11.43
C HIS A 155 -16.94 -2.95 -10.32
N LEU A 156 -16.78 -2.21 -9.22
CA LEU A 156 -17.70 -2.24 -8.09
C LEU A 156 -19.06 -1.62 -8.43
N SER A 157 -19.13 -0.63 -9.33
CA SER A 157 -20.40 -0.03 -9.77
C SER A 157 -21.27 -1.01 -10.58
N LYS A 158 -20.64 -2.01 -11.21
CA LYS A 158 -21.30 -3.14 -11.91
C LYS A 158 -21.76 -4.21 -10.92
N ILE A 159 -20.95 -4.54 -9.92
CA ILE A 159 -21.30 -5.54 -8.88
C ILE A 159 -22.40 -5.04 -7.94
N TYR A 160 -22.38 -3.75 -7.62
CA TYR A 160 -23.36 -3.06 -6.78
C TYR A 160 -24.11 -2.02 -7.63
N PRO A 161 -25.02 -2.43 -8.53
CA PRO A 161 -25.69 -1.52 -9.47
C PRO A 161 -26.62 -0.51 -8.78
N HIS A 162 -27.06 -0.78 -7.55
CA HIS A 162 -27.84 0.16 -6.75
C HIS A 162 -26.99 1.18 -5.98
N ALA A 163 -25.68 0.93 -5.86
CA ALA A 163 -24.79 1.85 -5.15
C ALA A 163 -24.66 3.16 -5.93
N LYS A 164 -24.74 4.27 -5.19
CA LYS A 164 -24.42 5.61 -5.68
C LYS A 164 -22.91 5.82 -5.65
N ILE A 165 -22.38 6.50 -6.65
CA ILE A 165 -20.95 6.79 -6.80
C ILE A 165 -20.69 8.23 -6.40
N ILE A 166 -19.66 8.46 -5.58
CA ILE A 166 -19.22 9.82 -5.21
C ILE A 166 -17.77 10.01 -5.62
N LEU A 167 -17.54 10.95 -6.54
CA LEU A 167 -16.22 11.41 -6.94
C LEU A 167 -15.86 12.65 -6.11
N THR A 168 -14.94 12.49 -5.15
CA THR A 168 -14.41 13.64 -4.41
C THR A 168 -13.36 14.36 -5.25
N ILE A 169 -13.53 15.66 -5.40
CA ILE A 169 -12.64 16.52 -6.20
C ILE A 169 -11.97 17.58 -5.35
N ARG A 170 -10.85 18.09 -5.86
CA ARG A 170 -10.07 19.18 -5.32
C ARG A 170 -9.40 19.91 -6.48
N ASP A 171 -9.08 21.19 -6.30
CA ASP A 171 -8.17 21.90 -7.19
C ASP A 171 -6.89 21.05 -7.46
N PRO A 172 -6.53 20.78 -8.73
CA PRO A 172 -5.40 19.90 -9.08
C PRO A 172 -4.05 20.37 -8.51
N ASP A 173 -3.80 21.67 -8.48
CA ASP A 173 -2.57 22.25 -7.92
C ASP A 173 -2.47 21.97 -6.42
N ASP A 174 -3.54 22.20 -5.67
CA ASP A 174 -3.61 21.92 -4.25
C ASP A 174 -3.60 20.42 -3.93
N TRP A 175 -4.18 19.61 -4.80
CA TRP A 175 -4.13 18.15 -4.71
C TRP A 175 -2.69 17.66 -4.81
N VAL A 176 -1.94 18.07 -5.85
CA VAL A 176 -0.53 17.69 -6.02
C VAL A 176 0.32 18.16 -4.84
N LYS A 177 0.21 19.44 -4.44
CA LYS A 177 0.92 19.96 -3.24
C LYS A 177 0.60 19.15 -2.00
N SER A 178 -0.66 18.75 -1.81
CA SER A 178 -1.03 17.91 -0.68
C SER A 178 -0.44 16.50 -0.78
N CYS A 179 -0.44 15.89 -1.96
CA CYS A 179 0.11 14.56 -2.19
C CYS A 179 1.61 14.53 -1.91
N ARG A 180 2.39 15.47 -2.47
CA ARG A 180 3.84 15.59 -2.24
C ARG A 180 4.22 15.75 -0.77
N ALA A 181 3.42 16.51 -0.03
CA ALA A 181 3.66 16.73 1.39
C ALA A 181 3.32 15.51 2.27
N THR A 182 2.57 14.53 1.76
CA THR A 182 2.05 13.43 2.58
C THR A 182 2.17 12.07 1.90
N THR A 183 1.18 11.66 1.10
CA THR A 183 1.01 10.31 0.54
C THR A 183 2.08 9.95 -0.49
N LEU A 184 2.60 10.96 -1.20
CA LEU A 184 3.66 10.86 -2.20
C LEU A 184 4.97 11.52 -1.72
N SER A 185 5.18 11.55 -0.40
CA SER A 185 6.42 12.06 0.19
C SER A 185 7.54 11.01 0.14
N GLU A 186 8.79 11.46 0.06
CA GLU A 186 9.98 10.59 0.11
C GLU A 186 9.99 9.69 1.34
N THR A 187 9.47 10.19 2.45
CA THR A 187 9.36 9.45 3.72
C THR A 187 8.47 8.20 3.61
N LEU A 188 7.44 8.22 2.75
CA LEU A 188 6.59 7.06 2.48
C LEU A 188 7.10 6.20 1.32
N TYR A 189 7.82 6.78 0.36
CA TYR A 189 8.38 6.04 -0.78
C TYR A 189 9.62 5.23 -0.44
N ARG A 190 10.48 5.72 0.46
CA ARG A 190 11.73 5.05 0.80
C ARG A 190 11.50 3.58 1.15
N LYS A 191 12.37 2.70 0.66
CA LYS A 191 12.34 1.28 1.00
C LYS A 191 12.33 1.14 2.53
N PRO A 192 11.45 0.30 3.12
CA PRO A 192 11.41 0.12 4.56
C PRO A 192 12.77 -0.34 5.09
N SER A 193 13.30 0.38 6.06
CA SER A 193 14.52 -0.02 6.77
C SER A 193 14.30 -1.30 7.59
N LEU A 194 15.36 -1.89 8.15
CA LEU A 194 15.23 -3.07 9.00
C LEU A 194 14.29 -2.82 10.21
N GLY A 195 14.45 -1.68 10.90
CA GLY A 195 13.56 -1.30 12.00
C GLY A 195 12.11 -1.05 11.55
N ASP A 196 11.90 -0.47 10.36
CA ASP A 196 10.55 -0.31 9.80
C ASP A 196 9.91 -1.68 9.52
N ARG A 197 10.67 -2.64 8.96
CA ARG A 197 10.17 -4.01 8.69
C ARG A 197 9.80 -4.76 9.97
N ILE A 198 10.64 -4.67 11.00
CA ILE A 198 10.37 -5.29 12.31
C ILE A 198 9.09 -4.70 12.89
N MET A 199 9.00 -3.37 12.96
CA MET A 199 7.83 -2.70 13.51
C MET A 199 6.57 -3.03 12.72
N ASN A 200 6.61 -2.90 11.39
CA ASN A 200 5.47 -3.19 10.53
C ASN A 200 5.00 -4.63 10.72
N ARG A 201 5.90 -5.61 10.85
CA ARG A 201 5.50 -7.00 11.14
C ARG A 201 4.80 -7.14 12.49
N LEU A 202 5.29 -6.45 13.53
CA LEU A 202 4.68 -6.47 14.87
C LEU A 202 3.26 -5.87 14.89
N VAL A 203 2.99 -4.84 14.09
CA VAL A 203 1.65 -4.23 13.98
C VAL A 203 0.82 -4.76 12.82
N GLY A 204 1.26 -5.83 12.13
CA GLY A 204 0.51 -6.41 11.02
C GLY A 204 0.39 -5.50 9.79
N LEU A 205 1.41 -4.71 9.47
CA LEU A 205 1.47 -3.83 8.32
C LEU A 205 2.67 -4.14 7.40
N GLN A 206 3.24 -5.35 7.49
CA GLN A 206 4.45 -5.70 6.74
C GLN A 206 4.28 -5.58 5.22
N SER A 207 3.08 -5.78 4.69
CA SER A 207 2.79 -5.68 3.26
C SER A 207 2.26 -4.30 2.84
N LEU A 208 2.12 -3.35 3.78
CA LEU A 208 1.50 -2.04 3.53
C LEU A 208 2.26 -1.20 2.49
N HIS A 209 3.60 -1.18 2.56
CA HIS A 209 4.42 -0.44 1.59
C HIS A 209 4.21 -0.97 0.16
N LYS A 210 4.15 -2.31 0.01
CA LYS A 210 3.84 -2.97 -1.26
C LYS A 210 2.44 -2.58 -1.76
N LEU A 211 1.44 -2.57 -0.88
CA LEU A 211 0.08 -2.18 -1.25
C LEU A 211 0.01 -0.72 -1.72
N HIS A 212 0.59 0.24 -0.99
CA HIS A 212 0.67 1.64 -1.43
C HIS A 212 1.28 1.76 -2.82
N TYR A 213 2.40 1.09 -3.05
CA TYR A 213 3.07 1.11 -4.34
C TYR A 213 2.14 0.59 -5.46
N ARG A 214 1.51 -0.57 -5.26
CA ARG A 214 0.62 -1.19 -6.27
C ARG A 214 -0.63 -0.36 -6.55
N MET A 215 -1.25 0.23 -5.52
CA MET A 215 -2.39 1.12 -5.69
C MET A 215 -2.03 2.38 -6.48
N PHE A 216 -0.88 3.00 -6.18
CA PHE A 216 -0.43 4.17 -6.93
C PHE A 216 -0.02 3.85 -8.36
N GLN A 217 0.53 2.66 -8.62
CA GLN A 217 0.76 2.23 -10.00
C GLN A 217 -0.55 2.06 -10.79
N GLN A 218 -1.59 1.54 -10.13
CA GLN A 218 -2.91 1.31 -10.75
C GLN A 218 -3.59 2.63 -11.15
N THR A 219 -3.56 3.64 -10.27
CA THR A 219 -4.32 4.89 -10.47
C THR A 219 -3.50 6.05 -10.99
N LEU A 220 -2.18 6.09 -10.71
CA LEU A 220 -1.29 7.19 -11.09
C LEU A 220 -0.28 6.81 -12.19
N GLY A 221 -0.31 5.55 -12.63
CA GLY A 221 0.59 5.00 -13.63
C GLY A 221 1.90 4.43 -13.07
N ARG A 222 2.56 3.57 -13.84
CA ARG A 222 3.74 2.78 -13.40
C ARG A 222 4.91 3.63 -12.88
N CYS A 223 5.08 4.83 -13.43
CA CYS A 223 6.18 5.75 -13.13
C CYS A 223 5.78 6.92 -12.22
N PHE A 224 4.68 6.80 -11.45
CA PHE A 224 4.14 7.88 -10.61
C PHE A 224 5.19 8.56 -9.72
N TYR A 225 6.23 7.84 -9.29
CA TYR A 225 7.29 8.33 -8.41
C TYR A 225 8.31 9.24 -9.14
N LYS A 226 8.40 9.17 -10.47
CA LYS A 226 9.19 10.08 -11.31
C LYS A 226 8.34 11.17 -11.97
N ALA A 227 7.01 11.11 -11.82
CA ALA A 227 6.12 12.06 -12.43
C ALA A 227 6.42 13.47 -11.91
N THR A 228 6.47 14.44 -12.81
CA THR A 228 6.49 15.87 -12.48
C THR A 228 5.15 16.29 -11.88
N ASP A 229 5.11 17.46 -11.23
CA ASP A 229 3.86 17.97 -10.68
C ASP A 229 2.80 18.16 -11.77
N GLU A 230 3.17 18.64 -12.96
CA GLU A 230 2.26 18.78 -14.09
C GLU A 230 1.72 17.44 -14.59
N GLN A 231 2.58 16.41 -14.68
CA GLN A 231 2.13 15.06 -15.02
C GLN A 231 1.16 14.49 -13.98
N LEU A 232 1.38 14.75 -12.69
CA LEU A 232 0.46 14.31 -11.64
C LEU A 232 -0.88 15.05 -11.70
N LYS A 233 -0.90 16.34 -12.07
CA LYS A 233 -2.15 17.09 -12.29
C LYS A 233 -2.95 16.50 -13.45
N ASN A 234 -2.29 16.22 -14.57
CA ASN A 234 -2.93 15.64 -15.75
C ASN A 234 -3.54 14.29 -15.40
N VAL A 235 -2.76 13.39 -14.78
CA VAL A 235 -3.25 12.08 -14.32
C VAL A 235 -4.45 12.20 -13.39
N TYR A 236 -4.45 13.16 -12.47
CA TYR A 236 -5.59 13.39 -11.57
C TYR A 236 -6.83 13.94 -12.31
N THR A 237 -6.62 14.83 -13.27
CA THR A 237 -7.69 15.40 -14.09
C THR A 237 -8.30 14.34 -15.00
N ASP A 238 -7.45 13.59 -15.71
CA ASP A 238 -7.84 12.46 -16.56
C ASP A 238 -8.62 11.40 -15.76
N TRP A 239 -8.18 11.09 -14.53
CA TRP A 239 -8.91 10.19 -13.64
C TRP A 239 -10.33 10.69 -13.36
N ASN A 240 -10.47 11.97 -12.99
CA ASN A 240 -11.77 12.55 -12.68
C ASN A 240 -12.69 12.55 -13.91
N GLU A 241 -12.16 12.92 -15.08
CA GLU A 241 -12.90 12.92 -16.34
C GLU A 241 -13.36 11.51 -16.73
N GLU A 242 -12.50 10.49 -16.57
CA GLU A 242 -12.86 9.10 -16.86
C GLU A 242 -13.94 8.57 -15.91
N VAL A 243 -13.90 8.93 -14.62
CA VAL A 243 -14.98 8.61 -13.67
C VAL A 243 -16.29 9.28 -14.09
N ILE A 244 -16.25 10.55 -14.48
CA ILE A 244 -17.45 11.29 -14.91
C ILE A 244 -18.05 10.68 -16.17
N LYS A 245 -17.22 10.24 -17.10
CA LYS A 245 -17.63 9.63 -18.36
C LYS A 245 -18.19 8.22 -18.19
N SER A 246 -17.63 7.43 -17.28
CA SER A 246 -17.95 6.01 -17.13
C SER A 246 -19.18 5.72 -16.27
N ILE A 247 -19.60 6.66 -15.41
CA ILE A 247 -20.74 6.47 -14.50
C ILE A 247 -21.95 7.32 -14.95
N PRO A 248 -23.16 6.73 -15.02
CA PRO A 248 -24.38 7.49 -15.29
C PRO A 248 -24.58 8.66 -14.31
N SER A 249 -24.93 9.84 -14.83
CA SER A 249 -24.99 11.09 -14.05
C SER A 249 -26.01 11.06 -12.92
N ASP A 250 -27.09 10.29 -13.03
CA ASP A 250 -28.09 10.09 -11.98
C ASP A 250 -27.56 9.26 -10.80
N ARG A 251 -26.49 8.50 -11.03
CA ARG A 251 -25.77 7.70 -10.02
C ARG A 251 -24.46 8.32 -9.57
N LEU A 252 -24.07 9.48 -10.10
CA LEU A 252 -22.78 10.12 -9.81
C LEU A 252 -22.97 11.47 -9.13
N LEU A 253 -22.29 11.67 -8.01
CA LEU A 253 -22.07 12.99 -7.43
C LEU A 253 -20.58 13.36 -7.54
N VAL A 254 -20.29 14.45 -8.24
CA VAL A 254 -19.00 15.14 -8.18
C VAL A 254 -19.05 16.11 -7.01
N PHE A 255 -18.16 15.93 -6.03
CA PHE A 255 -18.29 16.55 -4.72
C PHE A 255 -16.99 17.18 -4.22
N ASP A 256 -17.05 18.47 -3.90
CA ASP A 256 -16.00 19.16 -3.16
C ASP A 256 -16.45 19.30 -1.69
N SER A 257 -15.57 18.95 -0.74
CA SER A 257 -15.88 19.00 0.69
C SER A 257 -16.27 20.41 1.19
N SER A 258 -15.89 21.48 0.48
CA SER A 258 -16.29 22.86 0.78
C SER A 258 -17.78 23.12 0.56
N GLN A 259 -18.47 22.28 -0.21
CA GLN A 259 -19.91 22.41 -0.47
C GLN A 259 -20.77 21.97 0.73
N GLY A 260 -20.18 21.29 1.72
CA GLY A 260 -20.84 20.87 2.94
C GLY A 260 -21.92 19.78 2.74
N TRP A 261 -22.91 19.75 3.62
CA TRP A 261 -23.91 18.68 3.67
C TRP A 261 -24.89 18.66 2.51
N LYS A 262 -25.30 19.83 2.01
CA LYS A 262 -26.47 19.98 1.13
C LYS A 262 -26.43 19.06 -0.09
N PRO A 263 -25.43 19.12 -0.99
CA PRO A 263 -25.44 18.28 -2.19
C PRO A 263 -25.29 16.79 -1.85
N LEU A 264 -24.56 16.44 -0.79
CA LEU A 264 -24.40 15.06 -0.34
C LEU A 264 -25.74 14.47 0.15
N CYS A 265 -26.45 15.21 0.99
CA CYS A 265 -27.75 14.80 1.54
C CYS A 265 -28.83 14.73 0.46
N GLU A 266 -28.92 15.73 -0.43
CA GLU A 266 -29.85 15.73 -1.57
C GLU A 266 -29.59 14.53 -2.49
N PHE A 267 -28.31 14.30 -2.84
CA PHE A 267 -27.94 13.18 -3.68
C PHE A 267 -28.25 11.82 -3.05
N LEU A 268 -28.02 11.66 -1.74
CA LEU A 268 -28.24 10.38 -1.05
C LEU A 268 -29.67 10.19 -0.54
N GLY A 269 -30.50 11.23 -0.52
CA GLY A 269 -31.88 11.18 -0.01
C GLY A 269 -31.99 11.27 1.51
N PHE A 270 -31.04 11.94 2.17
CA PHE A 270 -31.07 12.18 3.61
C PHE A 270 -31.51 13.61 3.95
N PRO A 271 -32.13 13.84 5.12
CA PRO A 271 -32.31 15.20 5.62
C PRO A 271 -30.95 15.85 5.88
N ILE A 272 -30.84 17.15 5.60
CA ILE A 272 -29.66 17.94 5.92
C ILE A 272 -29.55 18.02 7.45
N PRO A 273 -28.37 17.75 8.05
CA PRO A 273 -28.18 17.86 9.49
C PRO A 273 -28.48 19.28 10.02
N PRO A 274 -28.83 19.40 11.32
CA PRO A 274 -28.94 20.68 12.01
C PRO A 274 -27.68 21.56 11.84
N SER A 275 -27.85 22.88 11.86
CA SER A 275 -26.79 23.86 11.59
C SER A 275 -25.62 23.82 12.59
N ASP A 276 -25.83 23.29 13.79
CA ASP A 276 -24.82 23.07 14.82
C ASP A 276 -23.91 21.86 14.55
N ILE A 277 -24.24 21.03 13.54
CA ILE A 277 -23.45 19.88 13.12
C ILE A 277 -22.80 20.20 11.76
N PRO A 278 -21.59 20.81 11.75
CA PRO A 278 -20.91 21.16 10.51
C PRO A 278 -20.48 19.90 9.75
N TYR A 279 -20.28 20.05 8.44
CA TYR A 279 -19.70 18.98 7.64
C TYR A 279 -18.28 18.66 8.15
N PRO A 280 -17.89 17.38 8.27
CA PRO A 280 -16.57 17.04 8.82
C PRO A 280 -15.46 17.58 7.92
N HIS A 281 -14.57 18.41 8.46
CA HIS A 281 -13.33 18.83 7.79
C HIS A 281 -12.15 18.16 8.47
N LEU A 282 -11.71 17.03 7.91
CA LEU A 282 -10.70 16.16 8.52
C LEU A 282 -9.53 15.93 7.58
N ASN A 283 -8.46 15.38 8.15
CA ASN A 283 -7.26 14.97 7.43
C ASN A 283 -6.46 16.14 6.83
N GLU A 284 -6.38 17.23 7.59
CA GLU A 284 -5.45 18.32 7.32
C GLU A 284 -4.02 17.77 7.11
N ARG A 285 -3.26 18.46 6.26
CA ARG A 285 -1.89 18.06 5.89
C ARG A 285 -1.02 17.84 7.14
N SER A 286 -1.10 18.73 8.13
CA SER A 286 -0.40 18.67 9.40
C SER A 286 -0.73 17.39 10.18
N THR A 287 -2.01 17.04 10.32
CA THR A 287 -2.48 15.82 11.00
C THR A 287 -1.99 14.55 10.32
N MET A 288 -1.97 14.54 8.99
CA MET A 288 -1.45 13.41 8.21
C MET A 288 0.07 13.24 8.40
N ILE A 289 0.85 14.32 8.34
CA ILE A 289 2.29 14.31 8.61
C ILE A 289 2.58 13.79 10.03
N GLN A 290 1.80 14.24 11.01
CA GLN A 290 1.94 13.76 12.39
C GLN A 290 1.63 12.27 12.51
N SER A 291 0.61 11.78 11.82
CA SER A 291 0.22 10.37 11.84
C SER A 291 1.30 9.48 11.19
N ILE A 292 1.86 9.91 10.05
CA ILE A 292 3.00 9.24 9.41
C ILE A 292 4.20 9.19 10.36
N ASN A 293 4.52 10.32 11.00
CA ASN A 293 5.64 10.39 11.93
C ASN A 293 5.44 9.52 13.17
N LYS A 294 4.23 9.45 13.72
CA LYS A 294 3.90 8.56 14.85
C LYS A 294 4.06 7.10 14.45
N LEU A 295 3.60 6.71 13.26
CA LEU A 295 3.71 5.34 12.75
C LEU A 295 5.17 4.91 12.55
N GLN A 296 6.04 5.79 12.04
CA GLN A 296 7.44 5.48 11.75
C GLN A 296 8.40 5.64 12.93
N ARG A 297 8.01 6.40 13.97
CA ARG A 297 8.89 6.70 15.11
C ARG A 297 9.47 5.45 15.78
N PRO A 298 8.70 4.38 16.07
CA PRO A 298 9.26 3.17 16.67
C PRO A 298 10.30 2.49 15.76
N GLY A 299 10.05 2.40 14.46
CA GLY A 299 11.00 1.87 13.48
C GLY A 299 12.32 2.66 13.48
N ARG A 300 12.26 4.00 13.53
CA ARG A 300 13.46 4.85 13.67
C ARG A 300 14.22 4.60 14.97
N TRP A 301 13.54 4.38 16.09
CA TRP A 301 14.17 4.02 17.37
C TRP A 301 14.87 2.66 17.30
N ILE A 302 14.25 1.65 16.69
CA ILE A 302 14.86 0.34 16.48
C ILE A 302 16.12 0.48 15.63
N ASN A 303 16.08 1.23 14.52
CA ASN A 303 17.27 1.43 13.70
C ASN A 303 18.40 2.15 14.46
N ARG A 304 18.08 3.18 15.25
CA ARG A 304 19.07 3.87 16.10
C ARG A 304 19.69 2.92 17.12
N PHE A 305 18.88 2.09 17.77
CA PHE A 305 19.35 1.07 18.70
C PHE A 305 20.26 0.05 18.00
N LEU A 306 19.87 -0.46 16.82
CA LEU A 306 20.70 -1.37 16.04
C LEU A 306 22.03 -0.72 15.60
N CYS A 307 22.03 0.57 15.26
CA CYS A 307 23.25 1.31 14.98
C CYS A 307 24.16 1.40 16.22
N ILE A 308 23.60 1.69 17.41
CA ILE A 308 24.35 1.71 18.67
C ILE A 308 24.95 0.33 18.97
N CYS A 309 24.18 -0.75 18.80
CA CYS A 309 24.69 -2.11 18.97
C CYS A 309 25.86 -2.40 18.01
N ARG A 310 25.69 -2.06 16.73
CA ARG A 310 26.69 -2.31 15.69
C ARG A 310 27.98 -1.53 15.89
N TYR A 311 27.89 -0.26 16.28
CA TYR A 311 29.05 0.65 16.29
C TYR A 311 29.65 0.91 17.68
N LEU A 312 28.94 0.57 18.76
CA LEU A 312 29.46 0.75 20.12
C LEU A 312 29.55 -0.58 20.87
N LEU A 313 28.44 -1.33 20.96
CA LEU A 313 28.41 -2.52 21.82
C LEU A 313 29.24 -3.68 21.26
N ILE A 314 29.13 -3.98 19.96
CA ILE A 314 29.89 -5.05 19.33
C ILE A 314 31.40 -4.76 19.34
N PRO A 315 31.89 -3.56 18.96
CA PRO A 315 33.32 -3.22 19.07
C PRO A 315 33.84 -3.26 20.50
N MET A 316 33.07 -2.77 21.47
CA MET A 316 33.47 -2.81 22.88
C MET A 316 33.58 -4.26 23.37
N PHE A 317 32.61 -5.11 23.04
CA PHE A 317 32.61 -6.51 23.45
C PHE A 317 33.72 -7.33 22.79
N THR A 318 33.94 -7.11 21.49
CA THR A 318 35.08 -7.73 20.76
C THR A 318 36.41 -7.27 21.35
N GLY A 319 36.56 -5.99 21.67
CA GLY A 319 37.73 -5.48 22.39
C GLY A 319 37.94 -6.18 23.74
N ILE A 320 36.89 -6.37 24.54
CA ILE A 320 36.96 -7.10 25.83
C ILE A 320 37.36 -8.56 25.63
N ILE A 321 36.83 -9.24 24.62
CA ILE A 321 37.22 -10.63 24.29
C ILE A 321 38.69 -10.68 23.89
N CYS A 322 39.14 -9.79 23.01
CA CYS A 322 40.53 -9.72 22.59
C CYS A 322 41.47 -9.43 23.76
N MET A 323 41.09 -8.54 24.70
CA MET A 323 41.90 -8.27 25.89
C MET A 323 41.96 -9.47 26.86
N ARG A 324 40.88 -10.26 26.98
CA ARG A 324 40.82 -11.38 27.93
C ARG A 324 41.38 -12.69 27.38
N TYR A 325 41.20 -12.92 26.09
CA TYR A 325 41.49 -14.20 25.46
C TYR A 325 42.40 -14.07 24.24
N GLY A 326 42.97 -12.89 23.99
CA GLY A 326 43.80 -12.60 22.82
C GLY A 326 44.96 -13.58 22.64
N GLU A 327 45.72 -13.87 23.71
CA GLU A 327 46.81 -14.85 23.68
C GLU A 327 46.31 -16.26 23.31
N VAL A 328 45.19 -16.70 23.90
CA VAL A 328 44.61 -18.02 23.61
C VAL A 328 44.12 -18.09 22.16
N ILE A 329 43.47 -17.03 21.68
CA ILE A 329 43.02 -16.93 20.29
C ILE A 329 44.22 -16.92 19.34
N TYR A 330 45.28 -16.19 19.68
CA TYR A 330 46.50 -16.12 18.89
C TYR A 330 47.19 -17.47 18.79
N GLU A 331 47.39 -18.17 19.91
CA GLU A 331 47.99 -19.52 19.94
C GLU A 331 47.13 -20.56 19.21
N MET A 332 45.80 -20.42 19.21
CA MET A 332 44.91 -21.28 18.42
C MET A 332 45.00 -21.01 16.91
N VAL A 333 45.20 -19.76 16.51
CA VAL A 333 45.19 -19.34 15.09
C VAL A 333 46.57 -19.47 14.44
N LEU A 334 47.64 -19.23 15.18
CA LEU A 334 49.03 -19.23 14.67
C LEU A 334 49.41 -20.51 13.90
N PRO A 335 49.04 -21.74 14.33
CA PRO A 335 49.33 -22.97 13.60
C PRO A 335 48.56 -23.12 12.28
N MET A 336 47.42 -22.42 12.13
CA MET A 336 46.62 -22.46 10.90
C MET A 336 47.16 -21.55 9.81
N ILE A 337 48.04 -20.60 10.16
CA ILE A 337 48.65 -19.69 9.20
C ILE A 337 49.80 -20.45 8.53
N PRO A 338 49.74 -20.73 7.21
CA PRO A 338 50.87 -21.32 6.50
C PRO A 338 52.02 -20.31 6.51
N LEU A 339 52.92 -20.45 7.47
CA LEU A 339 54.17 -19.72 7.48
C LEU A 339 54.99 -20.20 6.29
N HIS A 340 54.97 -19.43 5.21
CA HIS A 340 55.94 -19.53 4.12
C HIS A 340 57.31 -19.27 4.78
N ARG A 341 58.04 -20.33 5.13
CA ARG A 341 59.42 -20.19 5.61
C ARG A 341 60.22 -19.70 4.40
N PRO A 342 60.77 -18.47 4.41
CA PRO A 342 61.73 -18.10 3.39
C PRO A 342 62.94 -19.03 3.54
N HIS A 343 63.19 -19.85 2.52
CA HIS A 343 64.45 -20.59 2.40
C HIS A 343 65.58 -19.58 2.24
N PHE A 344 66.11 -19.09 3.36
CA PHE A 344 67.42 -18.45 3.37
C PHE A 344 68.45 -19.57 3.23
N SER A 345 68.79 -19.89 1.99
CA SER A 345 70.01 -20.63 1.67
C SER A 345 71.17 -19.81 2.23
N GLN A 346 71.72 -20.23 3.36
CA GLN A 346 72.99 -19.73 3.85
C GLN A 346 74.04 -20.06 2.79
N LYS A 347 74.46 -19.04 2.03
CA LYS A 347 75.76 -19.07 1.37
C LYS A 347 76.78 -19.17 2.50
N VAL A 348 77.36 -20.37 2.62
CA VAL A 348 78.54 -20.61 3.44
C VAL A 348 79.70 -19.95 2.67
N ASP A 349 80.03 -18.72 3.06
CA ASP A 349 81.31 -18.11 2.72
C ASP A 349 82.31 -18.57 3.80
N HIS A 350 83.11 -19.60 3.50
CA HIS A 350 84.45 -19.81 4.08
C HIS A 350 85.28 -20.75 3.21
#